data_AF-A0A9D6T6D3-F1
#
_entry.id   AF-A0A9D6T6D3-F1
#
_cell.length_a   1.000
_cell.length_b   1.000
_cell.length_c   1.000
_cell.angle_alpha   90.00
_cell.angle_beta   90.00
_cell.angle_gamma   90.00
#
_symmetry.space_group_name_H-M   'P 1'
#
loop_
_entity.id
_entity.type
_entity.pdbx_description
1 polymer ?
#
loop_
_entity_poly.entity_id
_entity_poly.type
_entity_poly.pdbx_seq_one_letter_code
_entity_poly.pdbx_strand_id
1 'polypeptide(L)'
;MSKFVHLHVHSHYSLLDGLTRIDELVAAAKADRQPALALTDHGTLYGAIEFYKACKKAGVKPIVGMEAYLAPRRRTDREKQVDERAYSHLILLAKNRTGYQNLLQLTTKAHLEGFYYKPRIDWELLEQHGDGLIALTACLGGEIPRRIIEGNTDAVEAAIARYMSRFGGDFYLELQHRNDIPESRVVNARLMELSRQHQIPVVATNDIHYLNAGDAEAHDVLLCLQTKSKQQDQGRL
;
A
#
# COMPACT_ATOMS: atom_id res chain seq x y z
N MET A 1 18.79 0.59 20.76
CA MET A 1 18.26 1.04 19.45
C MET A 1 16.98 0.27 19.19
N SER A 2 15.84 0.97 19.06
CA SER A 2 14.60 0.34 18.62
C SER A 2 14.81 -0.23 17.22
N LYS A 3 14.38 -1.46 17.00
CA LYS A 3 14.42 -2.09 15.68
C LYS A 3 13.19 -1.64 14.92
N PHE A 4 13.36 -1.12 13.71
CA PHE A 4 12.28 -0.74 12.79
C PHE A 4 12.48 -1.44 11.45
N VAL A 5 11.37 -1.71 10.75
CA VAL A 5 11.35 -2.33 9.42
C VAL A 5 10.28 -1.59 8.62
N HIS A 6 10.65 -1.03 7.46
CA HIS A 6 9.65 -0.47 6.57
C HIS A 6 8.85 -1.58 5.90
N LEU A 7 7.51 -1.50 6.03
CA LEU A 7 6.55 -2.46 5.48
C LEU A 7 5.72 -1.92 4.30
N HIS A 8 5.81 -0.62 4.04
CA HIS A 8 5.14 0.08 2.94
C HIS A 8 6.21 0.92 2.22
N VAL A 9 6.70 0.38 1.09
CA VAL A 9 7.87 0.89 0.35
C VAL A 9 7.65 0.69 -1.13
N HIS A 10 7.78 1.78 -1.87
CA HIS A 10 7.72 1.84 -3.32
C HIS A 10 9.14 1.94 -3.88
N SER A 11 9.39 1.18 -4.95
CA SER A 11 10.58 1.28 -5.76
C SER A 11 10.25 1.95 -7.09
N HIS A 12 11.27 2.15 -7.93
CA HIS A 12 11.12 2.53 -9.33
C HIS A 12 10.18 1.64 -10.18
N TYR A 13 9.78 0.46 -9.69
CA TYR A 13 8.73 -0.35 -10.35
C TYR A 13 7.30 0.12 -10.07
N SER A 14 7.09 1.00 -9.08
CA SER A 14 5.92 1.87 -9.00
C SER A 14 6.04 2.95 -10.08
N LEU A 15 5.80 2.57 -11.33
CA LEU A 15 6.11 3.37 -12.50
C LEU A 15 5.48 4.76 -12.43
N LEU A 16 6.32 5.78 -12.71
CA LEU A 16 5.96 7.20 -12.67
C LEU A 16 5.57 7.71 -11.27
N ASP A 17 5.97 7.03 -10.20
CA ASP A 17 5.74 7.48 -8.83
C ASP A 17 6.96 7.19 -7.94
N GLY A 18 7.33 5.92 -7.78
CA GLY A 18 8.51 5.54 -6.99
C GLY A 18 9.80 5.94 -7.70
N LEU A 19 10.73 6.54 -6.96
CA LEU A 19 11.98 7.06 -7.51
C LEU A 19 13.15 6.08 -7.31
N THR A 20 13.21 5.40 -6.16
CA THR A 20 14.42 4.70 -5.70
C THR A 20 14.61 3.31 -6.33
N ARG A 21 15.84 2.98 -6.69
CA ARG A 21 16.17 1.64 -7.19
C ARG A 21 16.22 0.60 -6.08
N ILE A 22 15.98 -0.66 -6.43
CA ILE A 22 15.93 -1.77 -5.47
C ILE A 22 17.25 -1.95 -4.72
N ASP A 23 18.39 -1.88 -5.41
CA ASP A 23 19.71 -2.03 -4.79
C ASP A 23 20.02 -0.91 -3.80
N GLU A 24 19.59 0.31 -4.08
CA GLU A 24 19.69 1.46 -3.19
C GLU A 24 18.82 1.29 -1.93
N LEU A 25 17.55 0.88 -2.10
CA LEU A 25 16.65 0.57 -0.98
C LEU A 25 17.24 -0.50 -0.04
N VAL A 26 17.76 -1.58 -0.62
CA VAL A 26 18.36 -2.68 0.15
C VAL A 26 19.66 -2.25 0.83
N ALA A 27 20.49 -1.44 0.16
CA ALA A 27 21.72 -0.91 0.74
C ALA A 27 21.42 0.00 1.94
N ALA A 28 20.41 0.87 1.85
CA ALA A 28 20.00 1.74 2.94
C ALA A 28 19.44 0.95 4.12
N ALA A 29 18.53 -0.01 3.88
CA ALA A 29 18.01 -0.87 4.93
C ALA A 29 19.13 -1.63 5.66
N LYS A 30 20.16 -2.08 4.94
CA LYS A 30 21.35 -2.69 5.54
C LYS A 30 22.18 -1.69 6.37
N ALA A 31 22.40 -0.49 5.86
CA ALA A 31 23.14 0.57 6.57
C ALA A 31 22.44 0.95 7.90
N ASP A 32 21.11 1.02 7.87
CA ASP A 32 20.24 1.27 9.03
C ASP A 32 20.09 0.06 9.96
N ARG A 33 20.72 -1.06 9.61
CA ARG A 33 20.66 -2.33 10.36
C ARG A 33 19.23 -2.87 10.51
N GLN A 34 18.37 -2.61 9.53
CA GLN A 34 17.03 -3.18 9.49
C GLN A 34 17.14 -4.69 9.20
N PRO A 35 16.50 -5.56 10.02
CA PRO A 35 16.59 -7.00 9.82
C PRO A 35 15.79 -7.50 8.61
N ALA A 36 14.85 -6.69 8.13
CA ALA A 36 13.97 -6.99 7.01
C ALA A 36 13.63 -5.70 6.25
N LEU A 37 13.08 -5.86 5.05
CA LEU A 37 12.53 -4.78 4.24
C LEU A 37 11.34 -5.35 3.46
N ALA A 38 10.26 -4.59 3.30
CA ALA A 38 9.19 -4.93 2.37
C ALA A 38 9.32 -4.19 1.05
N LEU A 39 8.70 -4.74 0.00
CA LEU A 39 8.43 -4.05 -1.26
C LEU A 39 6.94 -4.16 -1.55
N THR A 40 6.26 -3.03 -1.72
CA THR A 40 4.81 -2.92 -1.89
C THR A 40 4.46 -2.01 -3.05
N ASP A 41 5.07 -2.24 -4.21
CA ASP A 41 4.83 -1.42 -5.40
C ASP A 41 3.34 -1.36 -5.81
N HIS A 42 2.96 -0.26 -6.47
CA HIS A 42 1.58 0.00 -6.88
C HIS A 42 1.06 -1.06 -7.86
N GLY A 43 0.10 -1.87 -7.41
CA GLY A 43 -0.68 -2.82 -8.20
C GLY A 43 0.11 -3.92 -8.91
N THR A 44 1.42 -4.03 -8.66
CA THR A 44 2.34 -4.84 -9.47
C THR A 44 3.34 -5.60 -8.61
N LEU A 45 4.00 -6.59 -9.20
CA LEU A 45 5.09 -7.37 -8.60
C LEU A 45 6.34 -7.39 -9.48
N TYR A 46 6.52 -6.38 -10.33
CA TYR A 46 7.60 -6.36 -11.34
C TYR A 46 8.99 -6.52 -10.70
N GLY A 47 9.23 -5.81 -9.59
CA GLY A 47 10.49 -5.84 -8.86
C GLY A 47 10.69 -7.04 -7.93
N ALA A 48 9.69 -7.91 -7.75
CA ALA A 48 9.70 -8.90 -6.65
C ALA A 48 10.90 -9.84 -6.67
N ILE A 49 11.29 -10.35 -7.85
CA ILE A 49 12.42 -11.29 -7.99
C ILE A 49 13.78 -10.58 -7.83
N GLU A 50 13.91 -9.38 -8.41
CA GLU A 50 15.11 -8.56 -8.26
C GLU A 50 15.33 -8.20 -6.79
N PHE A 51 14.29 -7.71 -6.12
CA PHE A 51 14.26 -7.39 -4.70
C PHE A 51 14.62 -8.57 -3.82
N TYR A 52 13.98 -9.72 -4.04
CA TYR A 52 14.27 -10.93 -3.27
C TYR A 52 15.76 -11.30 -3.37
N LYS A 53 16.33 -11.30 -4.59
CA LYS A 53 17.74 -11.62 -4.81
C LYS A 53 18.67 -10.59 -4.15
N ALA A 54 18.36 -9.30 -4.26
CA ALA A 54 19.14 -8.21 -3.66
C ALA A 54 19.16 -8.31 -2.14
N CYS A 55 18.00 -8.45 -1.49
CA CYS A 55 17.89 -8.65 -0.04
C CYS A 55 18.68 -9.88 0.44
N LYS A 56 18.53 -11.02 -0.24
CA LYS A 56 19.23 -12.26 0.10
C LYS A 56 20.76 -12.10 0.02
N LYS A 57 21.28 -11.42 -1.00
CA LYS A 57 22.71 -11.11 -1.14
C LYS A 57 23.19 -10.17 -0.03
N ALA A 58 22.36 -9.21 0.37
CA ALA A 58 22.69 -8.22 1.40
C ALA A 58 22.58 -8.75 2.84
N GLY A 59 21.90 -9.88 3.06
CA GLY A 59 21.60 -10.42 4.39
C GLY A 59 20.38 -9.78 5.05
N VAL A 60 19.52 -9.12 4.27
CA VAL A 60 18.25 -8.52 4.73
C VAL A 60 17.11 -9.49 4.42
N LYS A 61 16.15 -9.69 5.33
CA LYS A 61 14.99 -10.55 5.07
C LYS A 61 14.01 -9.82 4.11
N PRO A 62 13.74 -10.35 2.91
CA PRO A 62 12.75 -9.75 2.02
C PRO A 62 11.33 -10.08 2.49
N ILE A 63 10.43 -9.10 2.39
CA ILE A 63 8.98 -9.26 2.55
C ILE A 63 8.34 -8.80 1.22
N VAL A 64 7.84 -9.74 0.44
CA VAL A 64 7.18 -9.42 -0.85
C VAL A 64 5.74 -9.02 -0.57
N GLY A 65 5.33 -7.87 -1.06
CA GLY A 65 3.97 -7.37 -0.97
C GLY A 65 3.55 -6.61 -2.23
N MET A 66 2.38 -6.00 -2.16
CA MET A 66 1.79 -5.19 -3.21
C MET A 66 0.85 -4.17 -2.55
N GLU A 67 0.91 -2.91 -2.97
CA GLU A 67 -0.17 -1.97 -2.68
C GLU A 67 -1.24 -2.15 -3.76
N ALA A 68 -2.29 -2.90 -3.44
CA ALA A 68 -3.36 -3.22 -4.37
C ALA A 68 -4.31 -2.04 -4.57
N TYR A 69 -4.82 -1.89 -5.79
CA TYR A 69 -5.96 -1.03 -6.06
C TYR A 69 -7.26 -1.83 -5.88
N LEU A 70 -8.05 -1.51 -4.86
CA LEU A 70 -9.32 -2.14 -4.55
C LEU A 70 -10.47 -1.39 -5.24
N ALA A 71 -11.21 -2.07 -6.10
CA ALA A 71 -12.40 -1.51 -6.74
C ALA A 71 -13.51 -1.24 -5.69
N PRO A 72 -14.35 -0.22 -5.91
CA PRO A 72 -15.43 0.12 -4.98
C PRO A 72 -16.60 -0.89 -5.05
N ARG A 73 -16.74 -1.54 -6.22
CA ARG A 73 -17.71 -2.59 -6.54
C ARG A 73 -16.95 -3.80 -7.11
N ARG A 74 -17.38 -4.35 -8.24
CA ARG A 74 -16.66 -5.45 -8.91
C ARG A 74 -15.50 -4.89 -9.71
N ARG A 75 -14.41 -5.64 -9.80
CA ARG A 75 -13.23 -5.26 -10.58
C ARG A 75 -13.54 -5.05 -12.06
N THR A 76 -14.62 -5.65 -12.58
CA THR A 76 -15.10 -5.56 -13.97
C THR A 76 -16.01 -4.36 -14.25
N ASP A 77 -16.47 -3.64 -13.22
CA ASP A 77 -17.36 -2.49 -13.40
C ASP A 77 -16.57 -1.27 -13.93
N ARG A 78 -17.16 -0.50 -14.85
CA ARG A 78 -16.53 0.60 -15.62
C ARG A 78 -17.45 1.82 -15.77
N GLU A 79 -18.37 2.02 -14.84
CA GLU A 79 -19.33 3.11 -14.90
C GLU A 79 -18.66 4.44 -14.55
N LYS A 80 -18.60 5.38 -15.50
CA LYS A 80 -17.78 6.59 -15.38
C LYS A 80 -18.05 7.41 -14.11
N GLN A 81 -19.30 7.58 -13.69
CA GLN A 81 -19.61 8.41 -12.52
C GLN A 81 -19.38 7.70 -11.18
N VAL A 82 -19.15 6.37 -11.20
CA VAL A 82 -19.09 5.53 -10.00
C VAL A 82 -17.73 4.87 -9.82
N ASP A 83 -17.11 4.42 -10.91
CA ASP A 83 -15.88 3.62 -10.90
C ASP A 83 -14.64 4.38 -11.44
N GLU A 84 -14.83 5.55 -12.06
CA GLU A 84 -13.71 6.35 -12.59
C GLU A 84 -12.83 6.83 -11.44
N ARG A 85 -11.62 6.26 -11.37
CA ARG A 85 -10.62 6.55 -10.32
C ARG A 85 -11.14 6.36 -8.88
N ALA A 86 -12.27 5.68 -8.71
CA ALA A 86 -12.90 5.44 -7.42
C ALA A 86 -12.37 4.16 -6.75
N TYR A 87 -11.05 3.93 -6.81
CA TYR A 87 -10.40 2.81 -6.12
C TYR A 87 -9.82 3.26 -4.78
N SER A 88 -9.60 2.30 -3.89
CA SER A 88 -8.86 2.50 -2.64
C SER A 88 -7.56 1.72 -2.65
N HIS A 89 -6.59 2.13 -1.84
CA HIS A 89 -5.37 1.38 -1.64
C HIS A 89 -5.53 0.31 -0.55
N LEU A 90 -4.80 -0.79 -0.68
CA LEU A 90 -4.76 -1.87 0.30
C LEU A 90 -3.37 -2.51 0.28
N ILE A 91 -2.66 -2.50 1.40
CA ILE A 91 -1.36 -3.18 1.49
C ILE A 91 -1.57 -4.66 1.74
N LEU A 92 -0.99 -5.49 0.88
CA LEU A 92 -0.99 -6.94 1.01
C LEU A 92 0.46 -7.44 1.11
N LEU A 93 0.79 -8.15 2.18
CA LEU A 93 2.12 -8.75 2.40
C LEU A 93 2.02 -10.28 2.38
N ALA A 94 2.90 -10.95 1.65
CA ALA A 94 2.96 -12.41 1.67
C ALA A 94 3.58 -12.91 2.98
N LYS A 95 2.77 -13.53 3.84
CA LYS A 95 3.22 -14.16 5.09
C LYS A 95 4.00 -15.45 4.83
N ASN A 96 3.66 -16.15 3.76
CA ASN A 96 4.23 -17.45 3.39
C ASN A 96 4.16 -17.69 1.87
N ARG A 97 4.54 -18.88 1.43
CA ARG A 97 4.55 -19.27 0.00
C ARG A 97 3.16 -19.21 -0.64
N THR A 98 2.11 -19.63 0.08
CA THR A 98 0.73 -19.54 -0.39
C THR A 98 0.35 -18.08 -0.62
N GLY A 99 0.69 -17.19 0.31
CA GLY A 99 0.50 -15.75 0.16
C GLY A 99 1.21 -15.20 -1.08
N TYR A 100 2.46 -15.58 -1.33
CA TYR A 100 3.17 -15.16 -2.54
C TYR A 100 2.47 -15.63 -3.82
N GLN A 101 2.02 -16.88 -3.88
CA GLN A 101 1.27 -17.41 -5.03
C GLN A 101 -0.07 -16.67 -5.21
N ASN A 102 -0.71 -16.31 -4.12
CA ASN A 102 -1.94 -15.54 -4.13
C ASN A 102 -1.73 -14.10 -4.62
N LEU A 103 -0.64 -13.42 -4.23
CA LEU A 103 -0.29 -12.12 -4.81
C LEU A 103 -0.08 -12.22 -6.33
N LEU A 104 0.53 -13.30 -6.83
CA LEU A 104 0.67 -13.54 -8.28
C LEU A 104 -0.69 -13.67 -8.98
N GLN A 105 -1.65 -14.40 -8.38
CA GLN A 105 -3.00 -14.52 -8.93
C GLN A 105 -3.74 -13.18 -8.90
N LEU A 106 -3.68 -12.47 -7.77
CA LEU A 106 -4.31 -11.15 -7.61
C LEU A 106 -3.78 -10.15 -8.64
N THR A 107 -2.46 -9.98 -8.77
CA THR A 107 -1.89 -9.02 -9.73
C THR A 107 -2.20 -9.43 -11.17
N THR A 108 -2.16 -10.72 -11.50
CA THR A 108 -2.48 -11.21 -12.86
C THR A 108 -3.93 -10.90 -13.22
N LYS A 109 -4.89 -11.24 -12.34
CA LYS A 109 -6.31 -10.99 -12.57
C LYS A 109 -6.64 -9.50 -12.56
N ALA A 110 -5.98 -8.71 -11.72
CA ALA A 110 -6.12 -7.25 -11.72
C ALA A 110 -5.76 -6.63 -13.08
N HIS A 111 -4.71 -7.13 -13.74
CA HIS A 111 -4.30 -6.66 -15.05
C HIS A 111 -5.16 -7.21 -16.19
N LEU A 112 -5.53 -8.50 -16.16
CA LEU A 112 -6.28 -9.15 -17.25
C LEU A 112 -7.78 -8.84 -17.22
N GLU A 113 -8.37 -8.70 -16.03
CA GLU A 113 -9.83 -8.59 -15.84
C GLU A 113 -10.21 -7.23 -15.23
N GLY A 114 -9.38 -6.74 -14.30
CA GLY A 114 -9.69 -5.59 -13.45
C GLY A 114 -9.23 -4.22 -13.95
N PHE A 115 -8.52 -4.17 -15.09
CA PHE A 115 -7.88 -2.95 -15.55
C PHE A 115 -8.90 -1.92 -16.05
N TYR A 116 -8.90 -0.74 -15.43
CA TYR A 116 -9.61 0.45 -15.93
C TYR A 116 -8.61 1.58 -16.17
N TYR A 117 -8.34 2.37 -15.13
CA TYR A 117 -7.21 3.31 -15.07
C TYR A 117 -5.99 2.72 -14.37
N LYS A 118 -6.26 1.76 -13.48
CA LYS A 118 -5.28 0.98 -12.72
C LYS A 118 -5.71 -0.49 -12.75
N PRO A 119 -4.78 -1.45 -12.54
CA PRO A 119 -5.12 -2.86 -12.39
C PRO A 119 -5.80 -3.08 -11.02
N ARG A 120 -7.13 -3.23 -11.00
CA ARG A 120 -7.89 -3.32 -9.75
C ARG A 120 -8.24 -4.75 -9.38
N ILE A 121 -8.18 -5.07 -8.10
CA ILE A 121 -8.81 -6.26 -7.51
C ILE A 121 -10.18 -5.89 -6.93
N ASP A 122 -10.90 -6.88 -6.42
CA ASP A 122 -12.14 -6.71 -5.66
C ASP A 122 -12.22 -7.73 -4.52
N TRP A 123 -13.29 -7.65 -3.73
CA TRP A 123 -13.52 -8.57 -2.62
C TRP A 123 -13.73 -10.02 -3.06
N GLU A 124 -14.33 -10.26 -4.23
CA GLU A 124 -14.48 -11.62 -4.76
C GLU A 124 -13.11 -12.29 -4.94
N LEU A 125 -12.14 -11.57 -5.52
CA LEU A 125 -10.77 -12.08 -5.65
C LEU A 125 -10.07 -12.20 -4.31
N LEU A 126 -10.30 -11.27 -3.37
CA LEU A 126 -9.72 -11.38 -2.03
C LEU A 126 -10.27 -12.61 -1.30
N GLU A 127 -11.56 -12.94 -1.39
CA GLU A 127 -12.10 -14.18 -0.83
C GLU A 127 -11.37 -15.41 -1.40
N GLN A 128 -11.17 -15.46 -2.72
CA GLN A 128 -10.50 -16.58 -3.40
C GLN A 128 -8.98 -16.67 -3.14
N HIS A 129 -8.30 -15.53 -2.97
CA HIS A 129 -6.84 -15.42 -2.99
C HIS A 129 -6.27 -14.57 -1.84
N GLY A 130 -6.95 -14.47 -0.70
CA GLY A 130 -6.46 -13.75 0.48
C GLY A 130 -5.66 -14.61 1.46
N ASP A 131 -5.63 -15.92 1.27
CA ASP A 131 -4.99 -16.83 2.22
C ASP A 131 -3.47 -16.66 2.24
N GLY A 132 -2.88 -16.64 3.43
CA GLY A 132 -1.46 -16.40 3.60
C GLY A 132 -1.02 -14.96 3.34
N LEU A 133 -1.97 -14.02 3.21
CA LEU A 133 -1.70 -12.58 3.15
C LEU A 133 -1.93 -11.91 4.49
N ILE A 134 -1.13 -10.87 4.76
CA ILE A 134 -1.36 -9.87 5.80
C ILE A 134 -1.89 -8.61 5.11
N ALA A 135 -2.93 -8.01 5.67
CA ALA A 135 -3.58 -6.81 5.13
C ALA A 135 -3.40 -5.61 6.06
N LEU A 136 -2.98 -4.46 5.52
CA LEU A 136 -2.90 -3.19 6.24
C LEU A 136 -3.85 -2.16 5.61
N THR A 137 -4.41 -1.26 6.41
CA THR A 137 -5.41 -0.27 5.94
C THR A 137 -4.92 0.77 4.93
N ALA A 138 -3.62 0.75 4.58
CA ALA A 138 -2.95 1.65 3.63
C ALA A 138 -2.90 3.12 4.09
N CYS A 139 -2.46 3.98 3.17
CA CYS A 139 -2.37 5.43 3.36
C CYS A 139 -3.75 6.10 3.35
N LEU A 140 -3.81 7.44 3.21
CA LEU A 140 -5.08 8.18 3.15
C LEU A 140 -5.96 7.78 1.94
N GLY A 141 -5.38 7.16 0.91
CA GLY A 141 -6.10 6.55 -0.21
C GLY A 141 -6.77 5.21 0.14
N GLY A 142 -6.53 4.66 1.32
CA GLY A 142 -7.17 3.44 1.81
C GLY A 142 -8.66 3.59 2.07
N GLU A 143 -9.40 2.48 1.99
CA GLU A 143 -10.86 2.49 2.14
C GLU A 143 -11.31 3.00 3.51
N ILE A 144 -10.70 2.51 4.59
CA ILE A 144 -11.04 2.90 5.95
C ILE A 144 -10.60 4.34 6.25
N PRO A 145 -9.34 4.75 5.99
CA PRO A 145 -8.90 6.14 6.11
C PRO A 145 -9.82 7.14 5.40
N ARG A 146 -10.22 6.84 4.16
CA ARG A 146 -11.12 7.70 3.38
C ARG A 146 -12.50 7.83 4.05
N ARG A 147 -13.11 6.73 4.47
CA ARG A 147 -14.42 6.74 5.17
C ARG A 147 -14.37 7.50 6.49
N ILE A 148 -13.23 7.47 7.19
CA ILE A 148 -13.00 8.26 8.41
C ILE A 148 -13.05 9.76 8.08
N ILE A 149 -12.35 10.19 7.02
CA ILE A 149 -12.33 11.59 6.58
C ILE A 149 -13.72 12.05 6.14
N GLU A 150 -14.46 11.19 5.45
CA GLU A 150 -15.85 11.44 5.03
C GLU A 150 -16.84 11.48 6.21
N GLY A 151 -16.41 11.13 7.44
CA GLY A 151 -17.25 11.13 8.64
C GLY A 151 -18.30 10.01 8.67
N ASN A 152 -18.18 8.99 7.82
CA ASN A 152 -19.16 7.93 7.67
C ASN A 152 -18.88 6.77 8.63
N THR A 153 -19.32 6.91 9.88
CA THR A 153 -19.05 5.94 10.96
C THR A 153 -19.58 4.54 10.62
N ASP A 154 -20.80 4.41 10.10
CA ASP A 154 -21.38 3.11 9.75
C ASP A 154 -20.58 2.40 8.64
N ALA A 155 -20.11 3.17 7.66
CA ALA A 155 -19.25 2.62 6.61
C ALA A 155 -17.88 2.19 7.15
N VAL A 156 -17.32 2.90 8.14
CA VAL A 156 -16.06 2.49 8.78
C VAL A 156 -16.24 1.16 9.50
N GLU A 157 -17.28 1.02 10.32
CA GLU A 157 -17.58 -0.21 11.07
C GLU A 157 -17.83 -1.39 10.12
N ALA A 158 -18.61 -1.18 9.06
CA ALA A 158 -18.86 -2.21 8.05
C ALA A 158 -17.58 -2.64 7.31
N ALA A 159 -16.68 -1.71 7.01
CA ALA A 159 -15.40 -2.03 6.41
C ALA A 159 -14.54 -2.86 7.38
N ILE A 160 -14.38 -2.42 8.63
CA ILE A 160 -13.63 -3.14 9.67
C ILE A 160 -14.15 -4.58 9.81
N ALA A 161 -15.46 -4.76 9.93
CA ALA A 161 -16.06 -6.10 10.03
C ALA A 161 -15.71 -6.99 8.83
N ARG A 162 -15.73 -6.43 7.61
CA ARG A 162 -15.37 -7.17 6.39
C ARG A 162 -13.90 -7.56 6.36
N TYR A 163 -12.97 -6.65 6.69
CA TYR A 163 -11.54 -6.96 6.76
C TYR A 163 -11.25 -8.01 7.85
N MET A 164 -11.84 -7.88 9.04
CA MET A 164 -11.70 -8.85 10.12
C MET A 164 -12.25 -10.22 9.73
N SER A 165 -13.41 -10.27 9.06
CA SER A 165 -13.98 -11.52 8.57
C SER A 165 -13.05 -12.21 7.57
N ARG A 166 -12.39 -11.44 6.69
CA ARG A 166 -11.53 -12.01 5.66
C ARG A 166 -10.14 -12.41 6.16
N PHE A 167 -9.49 -11.53 6.91
CA PHE A 167 -8.07 -11.67 7.25
C PHE A 167 -7.84 -12.07 8.72
N GLY A 168 -8.86 -11.94 9.57
CA GLY A 168 -8.76 -12.32 10.99
C GLY A 168 -7.56 -11.67 11.68
N GLY A 169 -6.71 -12.50 12.27
CA GLY A 169 -5.49 -12.06 12.97
C GLY A 169 -4.37 -11.52 12.05
N ASP A 170 -4.54 -11.59 10.73
CA ASP A 170 -3.61 -11.04 9.74
C ASP A 170 -4.04 -9.64 9.26
N PHE A 171 -5.02 -9.00 9.91
CA PHE A 171 -5.44 -7.63 9.64
C PHE A 171 -4.85 -6.63 10.63
N TYR A 172 -4.29 -5.53 10.13
CA TYR A 172 -3.64 -4.50 10.93
C TYR A 172 -4.10 -3.10 10.51
N LEU A 173 -4.24 -2.20 11.48
CA LEU A 173 -4.48 -0.79 11.21
C LEU A 173 -3.15 -0.06 11.00
N GLU A 174 -2.99 0.54 9.84
CA GLU A 174 -1.76 1.20 9.43
C GLU A 174 -1.74 2.67 9.86
N LEU A 175 -0.73 3.06 10.62
CA LEU A 175 -0.53 4.42 11.10
C LEU A 175 0.61 5.06 10.32
N GLN A 176 0.31 6.19 9.69
CA GLN A 176 1.27 7.01 8.96
C GLN A 176 1.14 8.46 9.44
N HIS A 177 2.23 9.07 9.87
CA HIS A 177 2.22 10.46 10.34
C HIS A 177 2.94 11.36 9.36
N ARG A 178 2.22 12.36 8.85
CA ARG A 178 2.75 13.36 7.93
C ARG A 178 2.46 14.76 8.46
N ASN A 179 3.51 15.55 8.67
CA ASN A 179 3.39 16.89 9.26
C ASN A 179 2.69 17.89 8.32
N ASP A 180 2.82 17.66 7.02
CA ASP A 180 2.26 18.42 5.91
C ASP A 180 0.78 18.08 5.64
N ILE A 181 0.25 17.02 6.24
CA ILE A 181 -1.13 16.53 5.98
C ILE A 181 -1.90 16.43 7.31
N PRO A 182 -2.69 17.45 7.69
CA PRO A 182 -3.47 17.47 8.93
C PRO A 182 -4.41 16.27 9.10
N GLU A 183 -5.00 15.78 8.01
CA GLU A 183 -5.90 14.64 7.94
C GLU A 183 -5.25 13.36 8.49
N SER A 184 -3.93 13.21 8.35
CA SER A 184 -3.19 12.06 8.90
C SER A 184 -3.34 11.95 10.42
N ARG A 185 -3.46 13.09 11.14
CA ARG A 185 -3.67 13.10 12.60
C ARG A 185 -5.09 12.65 12.96
N VAL A 186 -6.08 13.09 12.19
CA VAL A 186 -7.49 12.71 12.37
C VAL A 186 -7.67 11.22 12.14
N VAL A 187 -7.13 10.71 11.03
CA VAL A 187 -7.17 9.29 10.69
C VAL A 187 -6.44 8.46 11.74
N ASN A 188 -5.21 8.81 12.13
CA ASN A 188 -4.47 8.06 13.15
C ASN A 188 -5.19 8.02 14.51
N ALA A 189 -5.80 9.14 14.93
CA ALA A 189 -6.58 9.17 16.16
C ALA A 189 -7.75 8.18 16.11
N ARG A 190 -8.52 8.19 15.01
CA ARG A 190 -9.66 7.29 14.84
C ARG A 190 -9.23 5.82 14.67
N LEU A 191 -8.14 5.54 13.95
CA LEU A 191 -7.57 4.18 13.85
C LEU A 191 -7.13 3.66 15.23
N MET A 192 -6.57 4.52 16.09
CA MET A 192 -6.22 4.13 17.47
C MET A 192 -7.46 3.84 18.33
N GLU A 193 -8.58 4.52 18.10
CA GLU A 193 -9.85 4.17 18.76
C GLU A 193 -10.37 2.83 18.28
N LEU A 194 -10.44 2.62 16.96
CA LEU A 194 -10.87 1.35 16.34
C LEU A 194 -10.00 0.18 16.78
N SER A 195 -8.68 0.37 16.89
CA SER A 195 -7.75 -0.62 17.43
C SER A 195 -8.18 -1.08 18.82
N ARG A 196 -8.52 -0.15 19.73
CA ARG A 196 -8.97 -0.48 21.09
C ARG A 196 -10.34 -1.12 21.09
N GLN A 197 -11.26 -0.64 20.24
CA GLN A 197 -12.64 -1.13 20.15
C GLN A 197 -12.71 -2.58 19.67
N HIS A 198 -11.94 -2.92 18.63
CA HIS A 198 -11.99 -4.22 17.96
C HIS A 198 -10.78 -5.12 18.26
N GLN A 199 -9.85 -4.66 19.10
CA GLN A 199 -8.61 -5.35 19.46
C GLN A 199 -7.73 -5.68 18.23
N ILE A 200 -7.75 -4.79 17.23
CA ILE A 200 -6.95 -4.94 16.01
C ILE A 200 -5.58 -4.32 16.26
N PRO A 201 -4.47 -5.05 16.03
CA PRO A 201 -3.13 -4.50 16.19
C PRO A 201 -2.87 -3.34 15.21
N VAL A 202 -2.08 -2.37 15.67
CA VAL A 202 -1.60 -1.26 14.81
C VAL A 202 -0.19 -1.53 14.32
N VAL A 203 0.15 -0.98 13.15
CA VAL A 203 1.51 -1.00 12.60
C VAL A 203 1.88 0.39 12.09
N ALA A 204 3.10 0.84 12.38
CA ALA A 204 3.61 2.11 11.89
C ALA A 204 4.38 1.91 10.59
N THR A 205 4.09 2.71 9.57
CA THR A 205 4.78 2.73 8.28
C THR A 205 4.99 4.18 7.84
N ASN A 206 5.62 4.40 6.68
CA ASN A 206 5.94 5.75 6.20
C ASN A 206 5.78 5.94 4.68
N ASP A 207 5.17 4.97 3.99
CA ASP A 207 4.84 5.07 2.56
C ASP A 207 5.97 5.63 1.67
N ILE A 208 7.10 4.90 1.67
CA ILE A 208 8.36 5.42 1.11
C ILE A 208 8.30 5.45 -0.41
N HIS A 209 8.51 6.62 -1.01
CA HIS A 209 8.60 6.81 -2.47
C HIS A 209 9.98 7.27 -2.98
N TYR A 210 10.82 7.75 -2.06
CA TYR A 210 12.18 8.19 -2.33
C TYR A 210 13.06 7.95 -1.10
N LEU A 211 14.38 7.91 -1.28
CA LEU A 211 15.30 7.35 -0.29
C LEU A 211 15.61 8.32 0.86
N ASN A 212 15.96 9.57 0.51
CA ASN A 212 16.40 10.58 1.46
C ASN A 212 15.47 11.78 1.43
N ALA A 213 15.37 12.52 2.54
CA ALA A 213 14.55 13.73 2.60
C ALA A 213 14.89 14.77 1.51
N GLY A 214 16.16 14.83 1.08
CA GLY A 214 16.61 15.72 0.00
C GLY A 214 16.13 15.32 -1.40
N ASP A 215 15.65 14.08 -1.59
CA ASP A 215 15.17 13.59 -2.88
C ASP A 215 13.73 14.04 -3.18
N ALA A 216 13.08 14.75 -2.24
CA ALA A 216 11.71 15.22 -2.35
C ALA A 216 11.47 16.10 -3.60
N GLU A 217 12.42 16.96 -3.97
CA GLU A 217 12.29 17.79 -5.18
C GLU A 217 12.34 16.94 -6.45
N ALA A 218 13.22 15.93 -6.50
CA ALA A 218 13.32 15.03 -7.64
C ALA A 218 12.07 14.16 -7.80
N HIS A 219 11.51 13.68 -6.68
CA HIS A 219 10.24 12.97 -6.66
C HIS A 219 9.09 13.86 -7.14
N ASP A 220 9.06 15.13 -6.71
CA ASP A 220 8.05 16.08 -7.15
C ASP A 220 8.06 16.35 -8.67
N VAL A 221 9.25 16.41 -9.27
CA VAL A 221 9.41 16.48 -10.74
C VAL A 221 8.87 15.22 -11.41
N LEU A 222 9.15 14.03 -10.85
CA LEU A 222 8.64 12.77 -11.38
C LEU A 222 7.10 12.74 -11.40
N LEU A 223 6.46 13.22 -10.33
CA LEU A 223 5.00 13.34 -10.26
C LEU A 223 4.46 14.31 -11.32
N CYS A 224 5.14 15.44 -11.57
CA CYS A 224 4.76 16.36 -12.64
C CYS A 224 4.77 15.69 -14.03
N LEU A 225 5.70 14.78 -14.29
CA LEU A 225 5.74 14.00 -15.53
C LEU A 225 4.55 13.04 -15.62
N GLN A 226 4.17 12.41 -14.51
CA GLN A 226 3.03 11.50 -14.42
C GLN A 226 1.70 12.23 -14.69
N THR A 227 1.50 13.38 -14.05
CA THR A 227 0.25 14.15 -14.12
C THR A 227 0.17 15.09 -15.32
N LYS A 228 1.28 15.24 -16.07
CA LYS A 228 1.43 16.21 -17.17
C LYS A 228 1.18 17.65 -16.72
N SER A 229 1.58 17.98 -15.49
CA SER A 229 1.47 19.32 -14.92
C SER A 229 2.85 19.98 -14.79
N LYS A 230 2.88 21.27 -14.48
CA LYS A 230 4.08 21.98 -14.04
C LYS A 230 4.12 22.04 -12.52
N GLN A 231 5.31 22.14 -11.92
CA GLN A 231 5.45 22.25 -10.45
C GLN A 231 4.65 23.41 -9.84
N GLN A 232 4.53 24.51 -10.58
CA GLN A 232 3.82 25.72 -10.19
C GLN A 232 2.28 25.61 -10.27
N ASP A 233 1.73 24.54 -10.85
CA ASP A 233 0.29 24.39 -11.01
C ASP A 233 -0.36 24.01 -9.67
N GLN A 234 -1.36 24.79 -9.23
CA GLN A 234 -2.11 24.50 -8.00
C GLN A 234 -3.04 23.29 -8.20
N GLY A 235 -3.14 22.41 -7.20
CA GLY A 235 -4.04 21.24 -7.23
C GLY A 235 -3.58 20.10 -8.16
N ARG A 236 -2.28 20.00 -8.44
CA ARG A 236 -1.70 18.99 -9.34
C ARG A 236 -1.48 17.60 -8.71
N LEU A 237 -1.64 17.49 -7.39
CA LEU A 237 -1.49 16.27 -6.58
C LEU A 237 -2.83 15.93 -5.94
#